data_AF-A0A946KWE9-F1
#
_entry.id   AF-A0A946KWE9-F1
#
_cell.length_a   1.000
_cell.length_b   1.000
_cell.length_c   1.000
_cell.angle_alpha   90.00
_cell.angle_beta   90.00
_cell.angle_gamma   90.00
#
_symmetry.space_group_name_H-M   'P 1'
#
loop_
_entity.id
_entity.type
_entity.pdbx_description
1 polymer ?
#
loop_
_entity_poly.entity_id
_entity_poly.type
_entity_poly.pdbx_seq_one_letter_code
_entity_poly.pdbx_strand_id
1 'polypeptide(L)'
;MKKVLIFTLLFFAACVTEDTTTTTVQDTTTTTVQDTTTTVPDTTTTTVQDTTTTTVQDTTTTTVQDTTTTTVQEVLSPFLDDEIIRVFPASDLPQQTVDLTVQYTNEAYDLWMANDYYGKSQAKAIYVMITGSDMQAGMNANLAYCNHLTVIGFPSADWCRLDTYRDYVNNGGGGVNSSAVDGFYFMVMAPQDNEIGNWYKTMTYHEVFHIYQLSNIFTTEPNDVDEYMGKRSGDNGEDVAWWSEGNADFFSALYTYDLEGFKNEMRWALEGGP
;
A
#
# COMPACT_ATOMS: atom_id res chain seq x y z
N MET A 1 29.21 -22.80 2.74
CA MET A 1 28.15 -21.99 2.11
C MET A 1 27.78 -20.90 3.10
N LYS A 2 28.21 -19.66 2.85
CA LYS A 2 27.95 -18.50 3.73
C LYS A 2 26.53 -18.01 3.45
N LYS A 3 25.69 -17.95 4.48
CA LYS A 3 24.36 -17.34 4.43
C LYS A 3 24.55 -15.83 4.39
N VAL A 4 24.08 -15.18 3.33
CA VAL A 4 24.02 -13.73 3.23
C VAL A 4 22.74 -13.29 3.94
N LEU A 5 22.90 -12.50 5.00
CA LEU A 5 21.82 -11.87 5.74
C LEU A 5 21.46 -10.59 4.98
N ILE A 6 20.32 -10.58 4.28
CA ILE A 6 19.80 -9.37 3.62
C ILE A 6 19.09 -8.57 4.70
N PHE A 7 19.64 -7.39 5.02
CA PHE A 7 19.01 -6.40 5.88
C PHE A 7 18.09 -5.56 4.97
N THR A 8 16.79 -5.83 5.00
CA THR A 8 15.79 -4.98 4.33
C THR A 8 15.64 -3.70 5.15
N LEU A 9 16.01 -2.56 4.56
CA LEU A 9 15.91 -1.24 5.16
C LEU A 9 14.46 -0.74 5.03
N LEU A 10 13.75 -0.58 6.14
CA LEU A 10 12.39 -0.04 6.18
C LEU A 10 12.40 1.49 6.03
N PHE A 11 11.59 2.01 5.10
CA PHE A 11 11.21 3.41 5.04
C PHE A 11 10.02 3.63 6.00
N PHE A 12 10.19 4.53 6.96
CA PHE A 12 9.10 5.03 7.80
C PHE A 12 8.92 6.52 7.50
N ALA A 13 7.83 6.88 6.83
CA ALA A 13 7.27 8.23 6.84
C ALA A 13 6.02 8.15 7.72
N ALA A 14 6.17 8.50 9.00
CA ALA A 14 5.08 8.53 9.96
C ALA A 14 4.96 9.97 10.49
N CYS A 15 3.85 10.63 10.20
CA CYS A 15 3.55 11.95 10.74
C CYS A 15 2.75 11.79 12.04
N VAL A 16 3.39 11.98 13.19
CA VAL A 16 2.80 11.83 14.54
C VAL A 16 3.03 13.10 15.37
N THR A 17 2.00 13.54 16.09
CA THR A 17 2.09 14.54 17.17
C THR A 17 2.24 13.83 18.52
N GLU A 18 3.33 14.09 19.25
CA GLU A 18 3.67 13.43 20.53
C GLU A 18 2.89 13.97 21.74
N ASP A 19 2.39 13.06 22.59
CA ASP A 19 2.35 13.30 24.04
C ASP A 19 2.55 11.98 24.83
N THR A 20 3.38 12.02 25.87
CA THR A 20 4.01 10.82 26.48
C THR A 20 3.41 10.47 27.83
N THR A 21 2.81 9.29 28.01
CA THR A 21 2.75 8.62 29.34
C THR A 21 2.81 7.09 29.25
N THR A 22 3.67 6.49 30.07
CA THR A 22 3.96 5.05 30.12
C THR A 22 3.21 4.37 31.26
N THR A 23 2.63 3.18 31.04
CA THR A 23 2.30 2.24 32.15
C THR A 23 2.41 0.78 31.68
N THR A 24 3.11 -0.03 32.47
CA THR A 24 3.40 -1.47 32.26
C THR A 24 2.39 -2.37 32.96
N VAL A 25 1.89 -3.43 32.31
CA VAL A 25 1.34 -4.64 32.98
C VAL A 25 1.60 -5.92 32.17
N GLN A 26 1.74 -7.03 32.89
CA GLN A 26 2.33 -8.32 32.55
C GLN A 26 1.28 -9.46 32.49
N ASP A 27 1.47 -10.39 31.54
CA ASP A 27 1.30 -11.85 31.54
C ASP A 27 -0.04 -12.67 31.45
N THR A 28 0.09 -13.70 30.58
CA THR A 28 -0.44 -15.10 30.58
C THR A 28 -1.91 -15.41 30.20
N THR A 29 -2.14 -16.25 29.17
CA THR A 29 -2.59 -17.68 29.28
C THR A 29 -2.78 -18.36 27.90
N THR A 30 -2.33 -19.62 27.78
CA THR A 30 -2.41 -20.54 26.62
C THR A 30 -3.76 -21.29 26.56
N THR A 31 -4.29 -21.60 25.37
CA THR A 31 -5.23 -22.73 25.16
C THR A 31 -5.06 -23.34 23.76
N THR A 32 -4.91 -24.66 23.71
CA THR A 32 -4.84 -25.51 22.51
C THR A 32 -6.21 -26.09 22.18
N VAL A 33 -6.59 -26.15 20.89
CA VAL A 33 -7.67 -27.03 20.40
C VAL A 33 -7.30 -27.60 19.03
N GLN A 34 -7.80 -28.81 18.83
CA GLN A 34 -7.37 -29.96 18.05
C GLN A 34 -7.97 -30.03 16.63
N ASP A 35 -7.19 -30.58 15.69
CA ASP A 35 -7.56 -30.87 14.29
C ASP A 35 -8.68 -31.90 14.14
N THR A 36 -9.45 -31.78 13.05
CA THR A 36 -10.19 -32.90 12.46
C THR A 36 -10.19 -32.79 10.93
N THR A 37 -9.36 -33.60 10.28
CA THR A 37 -9.35 -33.86 8.83
C THR A 37 -10.45 -34.85 8.44
N THR A 38 -11.17 -34.61 7.35
CA THR A 38 -11.97 -35.63 6.65
C THR A 38 -11.64 -35.60 5.15
N THR A 39 -11.26 -36.76 4.62
CA THR A 39 -10.97 -37.04 3.20
C THR A 39 -12.20 -37.64 2.51
N VAL A 40 -12.46 -37.26 1.26
CA VAL A 40 -13.39 -37.96 0.33
C VAL A 40 -12.74 -38.01 -1.06
N PRO A 41 -12.63 -39.17 -1.72
CA PRO A 41 -11.95 -39.29 -3.02
C PRO A 41 -12.88 -39.19 -4.25
N ASP A 42 -12.19 -38.93 -5.38
CA ASP A 42 -12.59 -38.68 -6.78
C ASP A 42 -13.68 -39.55 -7.41
N THR A 43 -14.37 -39.01 -8.43
CA THR A 43 -14.17 -39.32 -9.88
C THR A 43 -15.38 -38.89 -10.72
N THR A 44 -15.16 -38.11 -11.80
CA THR A 44 -15.76 -38.43 -13.12
C THR A 44 -15.06 -37.69 -14.26
N THR A 45 -14.56 -38.46 -15.21
CA THR A 45 -14.06 -38.05 -16.53
C THR A 45 -15.24 -38.03 -17.51
N THR A 46 -15.30 -37.04 -18.42
CA THR A 46 -16.11 -37.18 -19.64
C THR A 46 -15.37 -36.54 -20.81
N THR A 47 -15.03 -37.37 -21.78
CA THR A 47 -14.51 -37.02 -23.11
C THR A 47 -15.67 -37.02 -24.11
N VAL A 48 -15.75 -36.00 -24.98
CA VAL A 48 -16.42 -36.08 -26.29
C VAL A 48 -15.65 -35.22 -27.29
N GLN A 49 -15.40 -35.80 -28.47
CA GLN A 49 -14.54 -35.36 -29.57
C GLN A 49 -15.38 -35.04 -30.83
N ASP A 50 -14.81 -34.22 -31.72
CA ASP A 50 -15.11 -33.94 -33.15
C ASP A 50 -16.40 -33.16 -33.47
N THR A 51 -16.39 -32.15 -34.36
CA THR A 51 -16.05 -32.19 -35.80
C THR A 51 -15.98 -30.71 -36.26
N THR A 52 -15.10 -30.20 -37.13
CA THR A 52 -15.18 -30.30 -38.60
C THR A 52 -14.01 -29.52 -39.23
N THR A 53 -13.37 -30.13 -40.23
CA THR A 53 -12.35 -29.55 -41.12
C THR A 53 -13.00 -28.77 -42.26
N THR A 54 -12.46 -27.61 -42.64
CA THR A 54 -12.70 -27.01 -43.96
C THR A 54 -11.38 -26.49 -44.51
N THR A 55 -10.92 -27.14 -45.58
CA THR A 55 -9.75 -26.76 -46.38
C THR A 55 -10.19 -25.76 -47.44
N VAL A 56 -9.60 -24.56 -47.45
CA VAL A 56 -9.52 -23.72 -48.65
C VAL A 56 -8.06 -23.35 -48.84
N GLN A 57 -7.51 -23.90 -49.93
CA GLN A 57 -6.16 -23.70 -50.40
C GLN A 57 -6.16 -22.44 -51.26
N ASP A 58 -5.41 -21.41 -50.86
CA ASP A 58 -4.87 -20.45 -51.82
C ASP A 58 -3.42 -20.14 -51.51
N THR A 59 -2.62 -20.25 -52.56
CA THR A 59 -1.16 -20.32 -52.52
C THR A 59 -0.59 -18.94 -52.73
N THR A 60 0.06 -18.36 -51.72
CA THR A 60 1.12 -17.37 -51.96
C THR A 60 2.14 -17.47 -50.83
N THR A 61 3.27 -18.10 -51.15
CA THR A 61 4.44 -18.19 -50.29
C THR A 61 5.17 -16.85 -50.29
N THR A 62 5.09 -16.12 -49.18
CA THR A 62 6.09 -15.12 -48.82
C THR A 62 6.68 -15.54 -47.48
N THR A 63 7.83 -16.21 -47.52
CA THR A 63 8.63 -16.51 -46.33
C THR A 63 9.26 -15.22 -45.84
N VAL A 64 8.61 -14.54 -44.89
CA VAL A 64 9.30 -13.67 -43.93
C VAL A 64 9.34 -14.44 -42.62
N GLN A 65 10.43 -15.16 -42.42
CA GLN A 65 10.77 -15.70 -41.13
C GLN A 65 11.22 -14.52 -40.26
N ASP A 66 10.28 -13.94 -39.54
CA ASP A 66 10.60 -13.17 -38.34
C ASP A 66 9.64 -13.60 -37.24
N THR A 67 9.88 -14.81 -36.74
CA THR A 67 9.41 -15.21 -35.43
C THR A 67 10.61 -15.08 -34.50
N THR A 68 11.01 -13.85 -34.26
CA THR A 68 11.61 -13.52 -32.97
C THR A 68 10.46 -13.65 -31.97
N THR A 69 10.22 -14.86 -31.47
CA THR A 69 9.56 -15.02 -30.19
C THR A 69 10.53 -14.41 -29.19
N THR A 70 10.44 -13.10 -29.01
CA THR A 70 10.89 -12.48 -27.78
C THR A 70 9.99 -13.11 -26.74
N THR A 71 10.46 -14.21 -26.12
CA THR A 71 10.11 -14.49 -24.74
C THR A 71 10.55 -13.24 -24.00
N VAL A 72 9.66 -12.24 -23.95
CA VAL A 72 9.69 -11.23 -22.91
C VAL A 72 9.66 -12.10 -21.68
N GLN A 73 10.83 -12.24 -21.05
CA GLN A 73 10.93 -12.74 -19.71
C GLN A 73 9.93 -11.87 -18.96
N GLU A 74 8.76 -12.43 -18.68
CA GLU A 74 7.75 -11.84 -17.83
C GLU A 74 8.54 -11.53 -16.56
N VAL A 75 8.88 -10.25 -16.40
CA VAL A 75 9.48 -9.78 -15.16
C VAL A 75 8.38 -10.08 -14.18
N LEU A 76 8.54 -11.17 -13.41
CA LEU A 76 7.54 -11.61 -12.45
C LEU A 76 7.20 -10.39 -11.62
N SER A 77 6.01 -9.83 -11.87
CA SER A 77 5.56 -8.68 -11.13
C SER A 77 5.46 -9.14 -9.68
N PRO A 78 6.04 -8.41 -8.71
CA PRO A 78 5.88 -8.77 -7.30
C PRO A 78 4.40 -8.67 -6.87
N PHE A 79 3.57 -7.96 -7.64
CA PHE A 79 2.14 -7.86 -7.43
C PHE A 79 1.45 -9.21 -7.72
N LEU A 80 0.84 -9.76 -6.68
CA LEU A 80 0.02 -10.98 -6.74
C LEU A 80 -1.49 -10.67 -6.74
N ASP A 81 -1.85 -9.40 -6.59
CA ASP A 81 -3.22 -8.88 -6.57
C ASP A 81 -3.34 -7.69 -7.52
N ASP A 82 -4.44 -7.64 -8.27
CA ASP A 82 -4.79 -6.54 -9.18
C ASP A 82 -5.84 -5.60 -8.57
N GLU A 83 -6.36 -5.90 -7.38
CA GLU A 83 -7.30 -5.05 -6.66
C GLU A 83 -6.67 -3.68 -6.38
N ILE A 84 -7.35 -2.61 -6.78
CA ILE A 84 -6.80 -1.27 -6.62
C ILE A 84 -6.79 -0.89 -5.14
N ILE A 85 -7.92 -1.05 -4.43
CA ILE A 85 -8.07 -0.71 -3.01
C ILE A 85 -8.80 -1.84 -2.27
N ARG A 86 -8.22 -2.30 -1.16
CA ARG A 86 -8.87 -3.17 -0.16
C ARG A 86 -8.73 -2.55 1.21
N VAL A 87 -9.80 -2.60 2.02
CA VAL A 87 -9.85 -1.94 3.33
C VAL A 87 -9.94 -2.94 4.49
N PHE A 88 -9.22 -2.65 5.57
CA PHE A 88 -9.19 -3.38 6.83
C PHE A 88 -9.56 -2.42 7.98
N PRO A 89 -10.85 -2.15 8.22
CA PRO A 89 -11.26 -1.19 9.24
C PRO A 89 -11.33 -1.83 10.63
N ALA A 90 -10.95 -1.08 11.65
CA ALA A 90 -11.20 -1.43 13.04
C ALA A 90 -12.72 -1.42 13.33
N SER A 91 -13.18 -2.36 14.16
CA SER A 91 -14.60 -2.60 14.40
C SER A 91 -15.31 -1.52 15.23
N ASP A 92 -14.55 -0.63 15.86
CA ASP A 92 -15.03 0.50 16.66
C ASP A 92 -15.28 1.76 15.83
N LEU A 93 -14.90 1.76 14.55
CA LEU A 93 -15.13 2.89 13.65
C LEU A 93 -16.60 3.02 13.24
N PRO A 94 -17.15 4.26 13.19
CA PRO A 94 -18.39 4.51 12.48
C PRO A 94 -18.26 4.12 11.00
N GLN A 95 -19.28 3.48 10.43
CA GLN A 95 -19.26 3.10 9.01
C GLN A 95 -19.03 4.31 8.08
N GLN A 96 -19.58 5.47 8.43
CA GLN A 96 -19.35 6.71 7.69
C GLN A 96 -17.87 7.07 7.58
N THR A 97 -17.07 6.81 8.63
CA THR A 97 -15.63 7.04 8.61
C THR A 97 -14.96 6.15 7.57
N VAL A 98 -15.29 4.85 7.58
CA VAL A 98 -14.78 3.88 6.60
C VAL A 98 -15.15 4.30 5.17
N ASP A 99 -16.41 4.68 4.95
CA ASP A 99 -16.92 5.09 3.65
C ASP A 99 -16.22 6.37 3.14
N LEU A 100 -15.98 7.34 4.02
CA LEU A 100 -15.26 8.57 3.68
C LEU A 100 -13.78 8.32 3.37
N THR A 101 -13.11 7.46 4.14
CA THR A 101 -11.72 7.08 3.83
C THR A 101 -11.64 6.41 2.45
N VAL A 102 -12.53 5.45 2.18
CA VAL A 102 -12.61 4.82 0.84
C VAL A 102 -12.86 5.85 -0.24
N GLN A 103 -13.80 6.77 -0.03
CA GLN A 103 -14.12 7.83 -0.99
C GLN A 103 -12.87 8.68 -1.27
N TYR A 104 -12.21 9.20 -0.23
CA TYR A 104 -11.04 10.07 -0.39
C TYR A 104 -9.85 9.34 -1.02
N THR A 105 -9.61 8.08 -0.68
CA THR A 105 -8.58 7.25 -1.32
C THR A 105 -8.86 7.08 -2.81
N ASN A 106 -10.10 6.78 -3.20
CA ASN A 106 -10.48 6.67 -4.61
C ASN A 106 -10.36 8.02 -5.35
N GLU A 107 -10.83 9.11 -4.76
CA GLU A 107 -10.70 10.45 -5.36
C GLU A 107 -9.23 10.84 -5.60
N ALA A 108 -8.35 10.58 -4.63
CA ALA A 108 -6.92 10.82 -4.75
C ALA A 108 -6.24 9.89 -5.78
N TYR A 109 -6.63 8.62 -5.79
CA TYR A 109 -6.15 7.66 -6.80
C TYR A 109 -6.54 8.12 -8.20
N ASP A 110 -7.79 8.50 -8.40
CA ASP A 110 -8.28 8.95 -9.71
C ASP A 110 -7.56 10.22 -10.17
N LEU A 111 -7.29 11.13 -9.25
CA LEU A 111 -6.61 12.38 -9.54
C LEU A 111 -5.17 12.17 -10.04
N TRP A 112 -4.40 11.29 -9.42
CA TRP A 112 -2.97 11.14 -9.71
C TRP A 112 -2.62 9.93 -10.56
N MET A 113 -3.43 8.89 -10.49
CA MET A 113 -3.10 7.58 -11.03
C MET A 113 -4.13 7.05 -12.04
N ALA A 114 -5.26 7.72 -12.33
CA ALA A 114 -6.23 7.22 -13.31
C ALA A 114 -5.66 7.11 -14.74
N ASN A 115 -4.96 8.14 -15.19
CA ASN A 115 -4.42 8.21 -16.55
C ASN A 115 -3.11 7.41 -16.67
N ASP A 116 -2.69 7.13 -17.91
CA ASP A 116 -1.39 6.50 -18.16
C ASP A 116 -0.24 7.42 -17.71
N TYR A 117 0.68 6.86 -16.92
CA TYR A 117 1.92 7.48 -16.48
C TYR A 117 3.00 6.41 -16.32
N TYR A 118 4.25 6.83 -16.13
CA TYR A 118 5.41 5.93 -16.10
C TYR A 118 5.26 4.78 -15.10
N GLY A 119 4.82 5.08 -13.87
CA GLY A 119 4.61 4.11 -12.80
C GLY A 119 3.29 3.32 -12.82
N LYS A 120 2.42 3.49 -13.83
CA LYS A 120 1.03 3.00 -13.80
C LYS A 120 0.92 1.49 -13.56
N SER A 121 1.85 0.69 -14.06
CA SER A 121 1.86 -0.77 -13.84
C SER A 121 2.09 -1.17 -12.39
N GLN A 122 2.66 -0.27 -11.57
CA GLN A 122 2.86 -0.47 -10.14
C GLN A 122 1.68 0.09 -9.32
N ALA A 123 0.72 0.81 -9.91
CA ALA A 123 -0.32 1.57 -9.20
C ALA A 123 -1.54 0.72 -8.75
N LYS A 124 -1.30 -0.39 -8.04
CA LYS A 124 -2.33 -1.36 -7.63
C LYS A 124 -1.97 -2.06 -6.33
N ALA A 125 -2.87 -2.92 -5.85
CA ALA A 125 -2.80 -3.58 -4.55
C ALA A 125 -2.60 -2.59 -3.39
N ILE A 126 -3.49 -1.61 -3.24
CA ILE A 126 -3.46 -0.67 -2.11
C ILE A 126 -4.30 -1.25 -0.97
N TYR A 127 -3.64 -1.60 0.13
CA TYR A 127 -4.24 -2.14 1.33
C TYR A 127 -4.34 -1.05 2.39
N VAL A 128 -5.55 -0.62 2.70
CA VAL A 128 -5.82 0.49 3.62
C VAL A 128 -6.30 -0.08 4.95
N MET A 129 -5.47 -0.03 5.98
CA MET A 129 -5.92 -0.28 7.35
C MET A 129 -6.41 1.02 7.97
N ILE A 130 -7.62 0.99 8.55
CA ILE A 130 -8.17 2.14 9.25
C ILE A 130 -8.26 1.81 10.73
N THR A 131 -7.56 2.55 11.58
CA THR A 131 -7.59 2.34 13.03
C THR A 131 -8.59 3.27 13.70
N GLY A 132 -9.31 2.78 14.71
CA GLY A 132 -10.10 3.61 15.63
C GLY A 132 -9.29 4.00 16.87
N SER A 133 -9.99 4.19 17.99
CA SER A 133 -9.38 4.49 19.29
C SER A 133 -9.27 3.28 20.21
N ASP A 134 -9.92 2.16 19.87
CA ASP A 134 -9.82 0.91 20.63
C ASP A 134 -8.62 0.06 20.20
N MET A 135 -7.74 -0.23 21.16
CA MET A 135 -6.51 -1.01 20.96
C MET A 135 -6.79 -2.45 20.48
N GLN A 136 -7.89 -3.07 20.94
CA GLN A 136 -8.23 -4.44 20.52
C GLN A 136 -8.80 -4.46 19.10
N ALA A 137 -9.62 -3.48 18.74
CA ALA A 137 -10.17 -3.30 17.40
C ALA A 137 -9.04 -3.01 16.39
N GLY A 138 -8.09 -2.14 16.74
CA GLY A 138 -6.89 -1.89 15.93
C GLY A 138 -6.03 -3.15 15.74
N MET A 139 -5.83 -3.95 16.80
CA MET A 139 -5.12 -5.23 16.72
C MET A 139 -5.81 -6.19 15.73
N ASN A 140 -7.15 -6.27 15.79
CA ASN A 140 -7.93 -7.16 14.93
C ASN A 140 -7.89 -6.71 13.46
N ALA A 141 -7.91 -5.40 13.20
CA ALA A 141 -7.74 -4.85 11.85
C ALA A 141 -6.37 -5.21 11.26
N ASN A 142 -5.29 -5.04 12.04
CA ASN A 142 -3.94 -5.41 11.62
C ASN A 142 -3.80 -6.92 11.38
N LEU A 143 -4.42 -7.74 12.23
CA LEU A 143 -4.45 -9.18 12.04
C LEU A 143 -5.18 -9.58 10.75
N ALA A 144 -6.31 -8.92 10.43
CA ALA A 144 -7.02 -9.16 9.18
C ALA A 144 -6.16 -8.82 7.96
N TYR A 145 -5.41 -7.71 8.02
CA TYR A 145 -4.43 -7.35 7.00
C TYR A 145 -3.32 -8.41 6.84
N CYS A 146 -2.65 -8.81 7.93
CA CYS A 146 -1.60 -9.84 7.86
C CYS A 146 -2.14 -11.20 7.35
N ASN A 147 -3.36 -11.58 7.74
CA ASN A 147 -4.01 -12.78 7.24
C ASN A 147 -4.28 -12.68 5.72
N HIS A 148 -4.68 -11.51 5.23
CA HIS A 148 -4.85 -11.29 3.79
C HIS A 148 -3.56 -11.51 3.02
N LEU A 149 -2.42 -10.99 3.51
CA LEU A 149 -1.12 -11.25 2.90
C LEU A 149 -0.80 -12.75 2.79
N THR A 150 -1.12 -13.51 3.84
CA THR A 150 -0.94 -14.96 3.89
C THR A 150 -1.83 -15.67 2.85
N VAL A 151 -3.09 -15.24 2.73
CA VAL A 151 -4.07 -15.84 1.81
C VAL A 151 -3.69 -15.62 0.36
N ILE A 152 -3.24 -14.41 0.01
CA ILE A 152 -2.78 -14.11 -1.36
C ILE A 152 -1.41 -14.75 -1.64
N GLY A 153 -0.60 -14.99 -0.61
CA GLY A 153 0.69 -15.65 -0.73
C GLY A 153 1.86 -14.69 -0.92
N PHE A 154 1.75 -13.46 -0.42
CA PHE A 154 2.88 -12.53 -0.42
C PHE A 154 3.99 -13.05 0.52
N PRO A 155 5.27 -13.05 0.10
CA PRO A 155 6.37 -13.42 0.98
C PRO A 155 6.44 -12.60 2.28
N SER A 156 5.99 -11.34 2.24
CA SER A 156 5.96 -10.45 3.39
C SER A 156 5.02 -10.88 4.52
N ALA A 157 4.12 -11.83 4.27
CA ALA A 157 3.30 -12.44 5.29
C ALA A 157 4.15 -13.06 6.43
N ASP A 158 5.30 -13.66 6.12
CA ASP A 158 6.19 -14.32 7.09
C ASP A 158 6.80 -13.34 8.11
N TRP A 159 6.85 -12.05 7.80
CA TRP A 159 7.38 -11.00 8.65
C TRP A 159 6.39 -9.85 8.87
N CYS A 160 5.08 -10.13 8.73
CA CYS A 160 4.05 -9.12 8.96
C CYS A 160 4.13 -8.63 10.41
N ARG A 161 4.25 -7.31 10.58
CA ARG A 161 4.34 -6.67 11.90
C ARG A 161 2.97 -6.63 12.58
N LEU A 162 2.80 -7.46 13.60
CA LEU A 162 1.56 -7.54 14.36
C LEU A 162 1.31 -6.31 15.26
N ASP A 163 2.30 -5.43 15.44
CA ASP A 163 2.26 -4.27 16.31
C ASP A 163 2.06 -2.92 15.59
N THR A 164 2.02 -2.89 14.25
CA THR A 164 1.93 -1.64 13.46
C THR A 164 0.81 -0.72 13.91
N TYR A 165 -0.36 -1.28 14.25
CA TYR A 165 -1.53 -0.51 14.67
C TYR A 165 -1.33 0.36 15.92
N ARG A 166 -0.37 0.04 16.80
CA ARG A 166 -0.28 0.63 18.15
C ARG A 166 -0.07 2.13 18.11
N ASP A 167 0.88 2.59 17.31
CA ASP A 167 1.23 4.02 17.24
C ASP A 167 0.09 4.81 16.60
N TYR A 168 -0.58 4.23 15.60
CA TYR A 168 -1.74 4.82 14.94
C TYR A 168 -2.96 4.92 15.86
N VAL A 169 -3.25 3.90 16.67
CA VAL A 169 -4.34 3.97 17.67
C VAL A 169 -4.04 5.03 18.74
N ASN A 170 -2.78 5.13 19.18
CA ASN A 170 -2.40 6.07 20.25
C ASN A 170 -2.33 7.52 19.77
N ASN A 171 -1.81 7.75 18.56
CA ASN A 171 -1.40 9.08 18.12
C ASN A 171 -2.19 9.61 16.92
N GLY A 172 -3.01 8.78 16.26
CA GLY A 172 -3.62 9.12 14.99
C GLY A 172 -2.61 9.20 13.84
N GLY A 173 -3.00 9.87 12.76
CA GLY A 173 -2.13 10.15 11.60
C GLY A 173 -2.32 9.22 10.40
N GLY A 174 -1.33 9.24 9.51
CA GLY A 174 -1.29 8.49 8.26
C GLY A 174 0.11 7.94 7.99
N GLY A 175 0.20 6.94 7.12
CA GLY A 175 1.49 6.50 6.59
C GLY A 175 1.40 5.36 5.58
N VAL A 176 2.31 5.38 4.60
CA VAL A 176 2.56 4.26 3.68
C VAL A 176 3.75 3.43 4.19
N ASN A 177 3.52 2.14 4.41
CA ASN A 177 4.38 1.21 5.13
C ASN A 177 4.94 0.06 4.25
N SER A 178 4.66 0.08 2.94
CA SER A 178 5.23 -0.86 1.96
C SER A 178 5.33 -0.21 0.59
N SER A 179 5.84 -0.95 -0.40
CA SER A 179 6.08 -0.42 -1.74
C SER A 179 5.85 -1.45 -2.84
N ALA A 180 6.06 -1.04 -4.09
CA ALA A 180 6.07 -1.95 -5.23
C ALA A 180 7.04 -3.14 -5.07
N VAL A 181 8.10 -3.02 -4.26
CA VAL A 181 9.02 -4.13 -3.96
C VAL A 181 8.32 -5.27 -3.23
N ASP A 182 7.37 -4.94 -2.34
CA ASP A 182 6.55 -5.90 -1.61
C ASP A 182 5.40 -6.47 -2.46
N GLY A 183 5.12 -5.84 -3.60
CA GLY A 183 4.01 -6.18 -4.49
C GLY A 183 2.65 -5.61 -4.06
N PHE A 184 2.63 -4.63 -3.14
CA PHE A 184 1.44 -3.92 -2.68
C PHE A 184 1.84 -2.66 -1.89
N TYR A 185 0.88 -1.75 -1.66
CA TYR A 185 1.05 -0.57 -0.80
C TYR A 185 0.17 -0.69 0.43
N PHE A 186 0.80 -0.75 1.60
CA PHE A 186 0.12 -0.79 2.88
C PHE A 186 0.01 0.62 3.43
N MET A 187 -1.19 1.19 3.34
CA MET A 187 -1.53 2.51 3.85
C MET A 187 -2.26 2.34 5.18
N VAL A 188 -1.88 3.11 6.19
CA VAL A 188 -2.60 3.17 7.47
C VAL A 188 -3.20 4.55 7.64
N MET A 189 -4.47 4.59 8.05
CA MET A 189 -5.22 5.81 8.28
C MET A 189 -5.85 5.79 9.67
N ALA A 190 -5.56 6.80 10.47
CA ALA A 190 -5.96 6.86 11.87
C ALA A 190 -6.64 8.20 12.18
N PRO A 191 -7.98 8.27 12.04
CA PRO A 191 -8.74 9.44 12.45
C PRO A 191 -8.69 9.58 13.97
N GLN A 192 -7.86 10.50 14.45
CA GLN A 192 -7.79 10.87 15.87
C GLN A 192 -9.19 11.24 16.36
N ASP A 193 -9.64 10.59 17.44
CA ASP A 193 -10.97 10.77 18.05
C ASP A 193 -12.19 10.60 17.12
N ASN A 194 -12.04 9.91 15.97
CA ASN A 194 -13.07 9.78 14.94
C ASN A 194 -13.54 11.11 14.31
N GLU A 195 -12.79 12.20 14.44
CA GLU A 195 -13.13 13.47 13.80
C GLU A 195 -12.68 13.49 12.33
N ILE A 196 -13.64 13.43 11.40
CA ILE A 196 -13.37 13.47 9.97
C ILE A 196 -13.62 14.90 9.44
N GLY A 197 -12.54 15.67 9.30
CA GLY A 197 -12.54 17.02 8.73
C GLY A 197 -11.72 17.15 7.43
N ASN A 198 -11.54 18.38 6.96
CA ASN A 198 -10.69 18.66 5.79
C ASN A 198 -9.24 18.20 6.00
N TRP A 199 -8.73 18.27 7.22
CA TRP A 199 -7.40 17.78 7.58
C TRP A 199 -7.26 16.28 7.26
N TYR A 200 -8.29 15.47 7.57
CA TYR A 200 -8.28 14.02 7.35
C TYR A 200 -8.37 13.70 5.85
N LYS A 201 -9.19 14.45 5.11
CA LYS A 201 -9.22 14.36 3.64
C LYS A 201 -7.83 14.68 3.05
N THR A 202 -7.23 15.77 3.52
CA THR A 202 -5.89 16.22 3.08
C THR A 202 -4.83 15.18 3.39
N MET A 203 -4.84 14.57 4.57
CA MET A 203 -3.93 13.49 4.95
C MET A 203 -4.16 12.24 4.10
N THR A 204 -5.41 11.87 3.81
CA THR A 204 -5.69 10.72 2.91
C THR A 204 -5.11 10.96 1.52
N TYR A 205 -5.24 12.19 1.01
CA TYR A 205 -4.60 12.59 -0.24
C TYR A 205 -3.07 12.47 -0.08
N HIS A 206 -2.49 13.04 0.98
CA HIS A 206 -1.04 13.02 1.20
C HIS A 206 -0.44 11.61 1.10
N GLU A 207 -1.04 10.63 1.78
CA GLU A 207 -0.57 9.24 1.75
C GLU A 207 -0.74 8.59 0.36
N VAL A 208 -1.85 8.85 -0.35
CA VAL A 208 -2.03 8.33 -1.70
C VAL A 208 -1.03 8.98 -2.69
N PHE A 209 -0.55 10.20 -2.40
CA PHE A 209 0.47 10.85 -3.21
C PHE A 209 1.82 10.14 -3.05
N HIS A 210 2.14 9.66 -1.84
CA HIS A 210 3.32 8.82 -1.65
C HIS A 210 3.26 7.52 -2.46
N ILE A 211 2.07 6.91 -2.59
CA ILE A 211 1.89 5.74 -3.48
C ILE A 211 2.19 6.15 -4.93
N TYR A 212 1.71 7.30 -5.38
CA TYR A 212 2.04 7.82 -6.70
C TYR A 212 3.56 8.04 -6.86
N GLN A 213 4.24 8.68 -5.91
CA GLN A 213 5.70 8.86 -5.94
C GLN A 213 6.44 7.51 -6.03
N LEU A 214 6.14 6.59 -5.11
CA LEU A 214 6.77 5.27 -5.03
C LEU A 214 6.47 4.42 -6.26
N SER A 215 5.29 4.54 -6.86
CA SER A 215 4.93 3.80 -8.08
C SER A 215 5.79 4.19 -9.29
N ASN A 216 6.47 5.34 -9.26
CA ASN A 216 7.42 5.73 -10.32
C ASN A 216 8.85 5.20 -10.10
N ILE A 217 9.10 4.47 -9.00
CA ILE A 217 10.42 3.93 -8.65
C ILE A 217 10.47 2.44 -8.95
N PHE A 218 11.37 2.03 -9.85
CA PHE A 218 11.52 0.64 -10.34
C PHE A 218 12.84 -0.02 -9.91
N THR A 219 13.46 0.50 -8.85
CA THR A 219 14.68 -0.06 -8.26
C THR A 219 14.38 -0.59 -6.87
N THR A 220 15.07 -1.66 -6.50
CA THR A 220 15.05 -2.24 -5.15
C THR A 220 16.25 -1.81 -4.32
N GLU A 221 17.18 -1.04 -4.90
CA GLU A 221 18.40 -0.59 -4.22
C GLU A 221 18.06 0.55 -3.25
N PRO A 222 18.25 0.38 -1.93
CA PRO A 222 17.77 1.34 -0.94
C PRO A 222 18.31 2.76 -1.11
N ASN A 223 19.57 2.89 -1.57
CA ASN A 223 20.18 4.20 -1.80
C ASN A 223 19.53 4.95 -2.96
N ASP A 224 19.16 4.24 -4.03
CA ASP A 224 18.50 4.83 -5.18
C ASP A 224 17.07 5.25 -4.81
N VAL A 225 16.36 4.44 -4.01
CA VAL A 225 15.04 4.80 -3.48
C VAL A 225 15.12 6.06 -2.61
N ASP A 226 16.09 6.13 -1.69
CA ASP A 226 16.34 7.31 -0.84
C ASP A 226 16.61 8.57 -1.71
N GLU A 227 17.41 8.43 -2.76
CA GLU A 227 17.76 9.51 -3.68
C GLU A 227 16.52 9.97 -4.49
N TYR A 228 15.74 9.03 -5.04
CA TYR A 228 14.55 9.34 -5.84
C TYR A 228 13.38 9.89 -5.03
N MET A 229 13.23 9.45 -3.78
CA MET A 229 12.32 10.06 -2.81
C MET A 229 12.86 11.40 -2.29
N GLY A 230 14.05 11.81 -2.74
CA GLY A 230 14.66 13.10 -2.45
C GLY A 230 15.10 13.24 -1.00
N LYS A 231 15.13 12.14 -0.24
CA LYS A 231 15.65 12.09 1.12
C LYS A 231 17.10 12.57 1.13
N ARG A 232 17.92 12.19 0.15
CA ARG A 232 19.33 12.62 0.06
C ARG A 232 19.57 13.82 -0.87
N SER A 233 18.74 14.85 -0.79
CA SER A 233 18.86 16.03 -1.67
C SER A 233 19.60 17.24 -1.07
N GLY A 234 20.15 17.12 0.14
CA GLY A 234 20.94 18.18 0.79
C GLY A 234 22.41 18.20 0.33
N ASP A 235 22.99 19.39 0.15
CA ASP A 235 24.40 19.61 -0.25
C ASP A 235 25.44 19.11 0.77
N ASN A 236 25.00 18.73 1.97
CA ASN A 236 25.79 18.25 3.10
C ASN A 236 25.61 16.75 3.39
N GLY A 237 24.88 16.02 2.54
CA GLY A 237 24.57 14.61 2.77
C GLY A 237 23.58 14.36 3.91
N GLU A 238 22.84 15.38 4.32
CA GLU A 238 21.73 15.22 5.27
C GLU A 238 20.47 14.70 4.57
N ASP A 239 19.73 13.87 5.32
CA ASP A 239 18.43 13.39 4.92
C ASP A 239 17.40 14.54 5.07
N VAL A 240 16.93 15.09 3.95
CA VAL A 240 15.89 16.13 3.88
C VAL A 240 14.67 15.60 3.13
N ALA A 241 13.56 15.43 3.83
CA ALA A 241 12.35 14.85 3.26
C ALA A 241 11.52 15.84 2.41
N TRP A 242 12.04 17.05 2.13
CA TRP A 242 11.26 18.14 1.52
C TRP A 242 10.66 17.79 0.16
N TRP A 243 11.33 16.95 -0.63
CA TRP A 243 10.80 16.50 -1.91
C TRP A 243 9.68 15.47 -1.75
N SER A 244 9.82 14.50 -0.84
CA SER A 244 8.77 13.51 -0.55
C SER A 244 7.56 14.20 0.07
N GLU A 245 7.75 14.72 1.29
CA GLU A 245 6.70 15.24 2.16
C GLU A 245 6.18 16.59 1.66
N GLY A 246 7.07 17.49 1.25
CA GLY A 246 6.66 18.84 0.82
C GLY A 246 5.80 18.83 -0.45
N ASN A 247 6.05 17.92 -1.40
CA ASN A 247 5.16 17.75 -2.54
C ASN A 247 3.83 17.11 -2.12
N ALA A 248 3.86 16.10 -1.24
CA ALA A 248 2.65 15.47 -0.73
C ALA A 248 1.76 16.49 0.00
N ASP A 249 2.32 17.34 0.86
CA ASP A 249 1.63 18.45 1.53
C ASP A 249 1.07 19.46 0.54
N PHE A 250 1.91 19.92 -0.39
CA PHE A 250 1.53 20.94 -1.37
C PHE A 250 0.37 20.48 -2.25
N PHE A 251 0.50 19.31 -2.88
CA PHE A 251 -0.53 18.81 -3.79
C PHE A 251 -1.79 18.42 -3.05
N SER A 252 -1.68 17.83 -1.86
CA SER A 252 -2.86 17.49 -1.09
C SER A 252 -3.64 18.74 -0.71
N ALA A 253 -2.98 19.74 -0.13
CA ALA A 253 -3.64 20.99 0.25
C ALA A 253 -4.25 21.72 -0.97
N LEU A 254 -3.58 21.67 -2.13
CA LEU A 254 -4.07 22.30 -3.36
C LEU A 254 -5.41 21.74 -3.83
N TYR A 255 -5.67 20.45 -3.61
CA TYR A 255 -6.87 19.76 -4.09
C TYR A 255 -7.94 19.54 -3.01
N THR A 256 -7.64 19.78 -1.74
CA THR A 256 -8.58 19.58 -0.62
C THR A 256 -9.05 20.86 0.05
N TYR A 257 -8.31 21.96 -0.09
CA TYR A 257 -8.70 23.28 0.44
C TYR A 257 -9.15 24.25 -0.65
N ASP A 258 -9.90 25.28 -0.22
CA ASP A 258 -10.11 26.47 -1.04
C ASP A 258 -8.85 27.35 -1.05
N LEU A 259 -8.88 28.45 -1.81
CA LEU A 259 -7.71 29.31 -1.97
C LEU A 259 -7.20 29.92 -0.65
N GLU A 260 -8.09 30.24 0.28
CA GLU A 260 -7.70 30.81 1.58
C GLU A 260 -7.13 29.73 2.50
N GLY A 261 -7.78 28.57 2.58
CA GLY A 261 -7.30 27.40 3.32
C GLY A 261 -5.93 26.95 2.82
N PHE A 262 -5.76 26.79 1.51
CA PHE A 262 -4.48 26.43 0.89
C PHE A 262 -3.36 27.41 1.28
N LYS A 263 -3.62 28.72 1.22
CA LYS A 263 -2.64 29.73 1.62
C LYS A 263 -2.27 29.64 3.09
N ASN A 264 -3.21 29.30 3.95
CA ASN A 264 -2.97 29.14 5.38
C ASN A 264 -2.15 27.88 5.68
N GLU A 265 -2.48 26.76 5.04
CA GLU A 265 -1.71 25.50 5.17
C GLU A 265 -0.26 25.69 4.69
N MET A 266 -0.08 26.27 3.50
CA MET A 266 1.26 26.52 2.97
C MET A 266 2.05 27.54 3.79
N ARG A 267 1.38 28.52 4.41
CA ARG A 267 2.03 29.43 5.36
C ARG A 267 2.59 28.67 6.54
N TRP A 268 1.80 27.79 7.15
CA TRP A 268 2.23 27.03 8.33
C TRP A 268 3.44 26.14 8.00
N ALA A 269 3.43 25.47 6.84
CA ALA A 269 4.54 24.63 6.37
C ALA A 269 5.84 25.42 6.11
N LEU A 270 5.75 26.66 5.64
CA LEU A 270 6.91 27.48 5.25
C LEU A 270 7.46 28.36 6.37
N GLU A 271 6.58 28.94 7.19
CA GLU A 271 6.92 29.96 8.18
C GLU A 271 6.97 29.39 9.61
N GLY A 272 6.50 28.15 9.81
CA GLY A 272 6.14 27.64 11.14
C GLY A 272 4.86 28.31 11.65
N GLY A 273 4.24 27.72 12.68
CA GLY A 273 3.10 28.36 13.35
C GLY A 273 3.47 29.72 13.97
N PRO A 274 2.49 30.60 14.24
CA PRO A 274 2.72 31.81 15.02
C PRO A 274 3.24 31.54 16.43
#